data_AF-A0A9D5IXC7-F1
#
_entry.id   AF-A0A9D5IXC7-F1
#
_cell.length_a   1.000
_cell.length_b   1.000
_cell.length_c   1.000
_cell.angle_alpha   90.00
_cell.angle_beta   90.00
_cell.angle_gamma   90.00
#
_symmetry.space_group_name_H-M   'P 1'
#
loop_
_entity.id
_entity.type
_entity.pdbx_description
1 polymer ?
#
loop_
_entity_poly.entity_id
_entity_poly.type
_entity_poly.pdbx_seq_one_letter_code
_entity_poly.pdbx_strand_id
1 'polypeptide(L)'
;MARIYSCRPPSRLRSDFQKETSAPWENNDLLARREFFSGSFEKPGGRDLCWGVSPTRVFAGLESGGFIVSGNDALRESVEAVDRGSQMSPRWRQARRSSMNRIIEIDYALGVMASAKSRVEYESGEEALAKAAREYPSAMIEYFREYPEQEFNISWSLAHVDTDLTKNFFLELAKSRNHLVRWSAYIRLSHYHSPDMVDVFVKGLKDKSSYVRGEALKAVKGLKDERIADALRHMISLKSIRDHSPGDLEEAEKLLAEYAQSTNNK
;
A
#
# COMPACT_ATOMS: atom_id res chain seq x y z
N MET A 1 -21.96 -24.27 34.98
CA MET A 1 -20.83 -25.10 35.46
C MET A 1 -19.96 -25.49 34.26
N ALA A 2 -18.69 -25.04 34.24
CA ALA A 2 -17.52 -25.56 33.50
C ALA A 2 -17.65 -25.80 31.96
N ARG A 3 -16.66 -25.53 31.08
CA ARG A 3 -15.20 -25.59 31.23
C ARG A 3 -14.52 -24.54 30.34
N ILE A 4 -13.46 -23.97 30.88
CA ILE A 4 -12.43 -23.19 30.21
C ILE A 4 -11.50 -24.18 29.49
N TYR A 5 -11.22 -23.98 28.21
CA TYR A 5 -10.08 -24.60 27.54
C TYR A 5 -9.02 -23.54 27.29
N SER A 6 -7.92 -23.68 28.02
CA SER A 6 -6.66 -23.00 27.80
C SER A 6 -5.87 -23.73 26.73
N CYS A 7 -5.41 -23.02 25.70
CA CYS A 7 -4.40 -23.53 24.78
C CYS A 7 -3.08 -22.77 25.04
N ARG A 8 -2.10 -23.47 25.62
CA ARG A 8 -0.69 -23.08 25.60
C ARG A 8 -0.16 -23.22 24.17
N PRO A 9 0.71 -22.32 23.68
CA PRO A 9 1.48 -22.56 22.47
C PRO A 9 2.59 -23.60 22.74
N PRO A 10 2.97 -24.41 21.74
CA PRO A 10 4.08 -25.35 21.87
C PRO A 10 5.42 -24.59 21.90
N SER A 11 6.22 -24.92 22.89
CA SER A 11 7.61 -24.52 23.04
C SER A 11 8.53 -25.30 22.10
N ARG A 12 9.50 -24.60 21.52
CA ARG A 12 10.70 -25.04 20.75
C ARG A 12 10.52 -25.19 19.24
N LEU A 13 10.93 -24.14 18.52
CA LEU A 13 11.90 -24.20 17.42
C LEU A 13 12.72 -22.90 17.46
N ARG A 14 13.80 -22.91 18.24
CA ARG A 14 14.86 -21.87 18.27
C ARG A 14 16.20 -22.60 18.23
N SER A 15 16.78 -22.65 17.04
CA SER A 15 18.20 -22.58 16.73
C SER A 15 18.32 -22.78 15.23
N ASP A 16 19.31 -22.14 14.59
CA ASP A 16 19.78 -22.45 13.22
C ASP A 16 19.37 -21.48 12.09
N PHE A 17 18.95 -20.25 12.38
CA PHE A 17 18.94 -19.17 11.38
C PHE A 17 19.46 -17.83 11.93
N GLN A 18 20.52 -17.90 12.75
CA GLN A 18 21.36 -16.76 13.08
C GLN A 18 22.74 -17.00 12.49
N LYS A 19 22.94 -16.62 11.23
CA LYS A 19 24.21 -16.15 10.68
C LYS A 19 23.93 -15.59 9.29
N GLU A 20 24.50 -14.42 9.04
CA GLU A 20 24.48 -13.64 7.79
C GLU A 20 23.27 -12.72 7.60
N THR A 21 23.40 -11.50 8.14
CA THR A 21 23.33 -10.25 7.36
C THR A 21 23.58 -9.08 8.32
N SER A 22 24.83 -8.62 8.34
CA SER A 22 25.26 -7.41 9.04
C SER A 22 25.14 -6.21 8.09
N ALA A 23 23.96 -5.57 8.08
CA ALA A 23 23.75 -4.18 7.69
C ALA A 23 22.44 -3.69 8.38
N PRO A 24 22.44 -2.60 9.16
CA PRO A 24 21.25 -2.18 9.88
C PRO A 24 20.36 -1.29 8.98
N TRP A 25 19.04 -1.37 9.19
CA TRP A 25 17.96 -0.43 8.81
C TRP A 25 17.35 -0.35 7.39
N GLU A 26 17.95 -0.85 6.30
CA GLU A 26 17.24 -0.93 4.99
C GLU A 26 16.17 -2.05 4.93
N ASN A 27 16.14 -2.95 5.91
CA ASN A 27 15.27 -4.14 5.93
C ASN A 27 13.87 -3.92 6.54
N ASN A 28 13.55 -2.75 7.08
CA ASN A 28 12.23 -2.54 7.72
C ASN A 28 11.07 -2.55 6.72
N ASP A 29 11.32 -2.18 5.46
CA ASP A 29 10.31 -2.21 4.40
C ASP A 29 9.98 -3.66 3.97
N LEU A 30 11.00 -4.53 3.92
CA LEU A 30 10.85 -5.96 3.67
C LEU A 30 10.31 -6.73 4.90
N LEU A 31 10.61 -6.28 6.12
CA LEU A 31 10.08 -6.87 7.35
C LEU A 31 8.61 -6.52 7.57
N ALA A 32 8.15 -5.32 7.22
CA ALA A 32 6.73 -4.97 7.20
C ALA A 32 5.97 -5.78 6.12
N ARG A 33 6.57 -5.97 4.93
CA ARG A 33 6.09 -6.95 3.93
C ARG A 33 6.02 -8.37 4.52
N ARG A 34 7.04 -8.79 5.27
CA ARG A 34 7.10 -10.12 5.88
C ARG A 34 6.04 -10.29 6.97
N GLU A 35 5.89 -9.39 7.94
CA GLU A 35 4.90 -9.55 9.01
C GLU A 35 3.44 -9.54 8.49
N PHE A 36 3.17 -8.85 7.37
CA PHE A 36 1.87 -8.88 6.71
C PHE A 36 1.61 -10.19 5.93
N PHE A 37 2.62 -10.74 5.25
CA PHE A 37 2.49 -11.94 4.41
C PHE A 37 2.97 -13.26 5.06
N SER A 38 3.64 -13.20 6.22
CA SER A 38 4.15 -14.36 6.96
C SER A 38 3.27 -14.78 8.13
N GLY A 39 2.00 -14.36 8.14
CA GLY A 39 0.97 -15.08 8.88
C GLY A 39 0.91 -16.51 8.33
N SER A 40 1.64 -17.43 8.97
CA SER A 40 1.80 -18.81 8.55
C SER A 40 0.46 -19.44 8.17
N PHE A 41 0.37 -19.87 6.91
CA PHE A 41 -0.72 -20.67 6.36
C PHE A 41 -0.60 -22.11 6.87
N GLU A 42 -0.67 -22.32 8.19
CA GLU A 42 -0.93 -23.64 8.75
C GLU A 42 -2.42 -23.78 8.99
N LYS A 43 -3.10 -24.58 8.17
CA LYS A 43 -4.51 -24.92 8.35
C LYS A 43 -4.71 -25.66 9.68
N PRO A 44 -5.51 -25.16 10.64
CA PRO A 44 -6.20 -26.02 11.57
C PRO A 44 -7.54 -26.40 10.92
N GLY A 45 -7.79 -27.71 10.83
CA GLY A 45 -8.89 -28.28 10.06
C GLY A 45 -10.27 -27.70 10.35
N GLY A 46 -11.10 -27.70 9.29
CA GLY A 46 -12.54 -27.81 9.39
C GLY A 46 -13.32 -26.53 9.65
N ARG A 47 -13.57 -25.75 8.60
CA ARG A 47 -14.91 -25.49 8.04
C ARG A 47 -14.81 -24.45 6.93
N ASP A 48 -15.44 -24.76 5.81
CA ASP A 48 -15.56 -23.89 4.65
C ASP A 48 -16.22 -22.56 5.03
N LEU A 49 -15.42 -21.49 4.97
CA LEU A 49 -15.91 -20.13 4.77
C LEU A 49 -15.25 -19.64 3.49
N CYS A 50 -15.95 -19.87 2.38
CA CYS A 50 -15.64 -19.21 1.12
C CYS A 50 -15.70 -17.69 1.36
N TRP A 51 -14.55 -17.02 1.25
CA TRP A 51 -14.52 -15.58 1.09
C TRP A 51 -15.25 -15.27 -0.23
N GLY A 52 -16.43 -14.68 -0.11
CA GLY A 52 -17.28 -14.30 -1.23
C GLY A 52 -16.63 -13.18 -2.03
N VAL A 53 -15.75 -13.54 -2.96
CA VAL A 53 -15.51 -12.75 -4.15
C VAL A 53 -16.81 -12.84 -4.93
N SER A 54 -17.58 -11.74 -5.01
CA SER A 54 -18.73 -11.71 -5.92
C SER A 54 -18.20 -11.80 -7.34
N PRO A 55 -18.54 -12.85 -8.10
CA PRO A 55 -18.22 -12.87 -9.51
C PRO A 55 -19.09 -11.80 -10.18
N THR A 56 -18.41 -10.93 -10.93
CA THR A 56 -18.90 -10.20 -12.09
C THR A 56 -20.42 -10.25 -12.28
N ARG A 57 -21.09 -9.14 -11.95
CA ARG A 57 -22.49 -8.90 -12.30
C ARG A 57 -22.58 -8.65 -13.81
N VAL A 58 -22.44 -9.72 -14.60
CA VAL A 58 -22.72 -9.70 -16.04
C VAL A 58 -24.22 -9.97 -16.22
N PHE A 59 -24.86 -9.08 -16.97
CA PHE A 59 -26.28 -9.16 -17.34
C PHE A 59 -26.63 -10.55 -17.85
N ALA A 60 -27.61 -11.19 -17.18
CA ALA A 60 -28.23 -12.41 -17.66
C ALA A 60 -29.15 -12.09 -18.83
N GLY A 61 -28.84 -12.66 -20.00
CA GLY A 61 -29.71 -12.64 -21.16
C GLY A 61 -28.99 -13.01 -22.45
N LEU A 62 -28.72 -14.30 -22.67
CA LEU A 62 -29.14 -15.08 -23.85
C LEU A 62 -28.49 -16.48 -23.82
N GLU A 63 -29.14 -17.38 -24.56
CA GLU A 63 -29.12 -18.85 -24.44
C GLU A 63 -27.83 -19.55 -24.94
N SER A 64 -27.53 -20.65 -24.25
CA SER A 64 -26.84 -21.87 -24.69
C SER A 64 -25.92 -21.82 -25.94
N GLY A 65 -24.61 -21.81 -25.68
CA GLY A 65 -23.58 -22.22 -26.62
C GLY A 65 -22.24 -22.32 -25.89
N GLY A 66 -21.76 -23.55 -25.66
CA GLY A 66 -20.55 -23.81 -24.88
C GLY A 66 -19.30 -23.28 -25.56
N PHE A 67 -18.74 -22.20 -25.02
CA PHE A 67 -17.36 -21.79 -25.18
C PHE A 67 -16.90 -21.21 -23.84
N ILE A 68 -15.87 -21.81 -23.23
CA ILE A 68 -15.17 -21.19 -22.10
C ILE A 68 -14.29 -20.10 -22.73
N VAL A 69 -14.90 -18.95 -22.98
CA VAL A 69 -14.20 -17.74 -23.34
C VAL A 69 -13.50 -17.27 -22.06
N SER A 70 -12.17 -17.14 -22.10
CA SER A 70 -11.42 -16.52 -21.00
C SER A 70 -12.08 -15.17 -20.68
N GLY A 71 -12.20 -14.79 -19.40
CA GLY A 71 -12.90 -13.55 -19.02
C GLY A 71 -12.45 -12.31 -19.80
N ASN A 72 -11.19 -12.29 -20.26
CA ASN A 72 -10.62 -11.26 -21.11
C ASN A 72 -11.20 -11.23 -22.54
N ASP A 73 -11.46 -12.39 -23.14
CA ASP A 73 -12.02 -12.49 -24.49
C ASP A 73 -13.51 -12.06 -24.48
N ALA A 74 -14.25 -12.37 -23.42
CA ALA A 74 -15.66 -11.97 -23.26
C ALA A 74 -15.81 -10.45 -23.04
N LEU A 75 -14.90 -9.85 -22.26
CA LEU A 75 -14.84 -8.40 -22.12
C LEU A 75 -14.44 -7.72 -23.44
N ARG A 76 -13.49 -8.30 -24.19
CA ARG A 76 -13.10 -7.78 -25.50
C ARG A 76 -14.25 -7.83 -26.51
N GLU A 77 -15.02 -8.91 -26.55
CA GLU A 77 -16.21 -9.04 -27.39
C GLU A 77 -17.31 -8.04 -27.00
N SER A 78 -17.49 -7.78 -25.71
CA SER A 78 -18.44 -6.77 -25.22
C SER A 78 -18.08 -5.34 -25.66
N VAL A 79 -16.78 -5.02 -25.69
CA VAL A 79 -16.26 -3.73 -26.20
C VAL A 79 -16.55 -3.58 -27.70
N GLU A 80 -16.33 -4.64 -28.47
CA GLU A 80 -16.63 -4.66 -29.91
C GLU A 80 -18.13 -4.58 -30.20
N ALA A 81 -18.99 -5.11 -29.33
CA ALA A 81 -20.44 -4.99 -29.44
C ALA A 81 -20.94 -3.56 -29.19
N VAL A 82 -20.42 -2.86 -28.18
CA VAL A 82 -20.80 -1.47 -27.86
C VAL A 82 -20.29 -0.49 -28.93
N ASP A 83 -19.08 -0.71 -29.46
CA ASP A 83 -18.48 0.12 -30.51
C ASP A 83 -19.20 0.01 -31.87
N ARG A 84 -19.96 -1.08 -32.09
CA ARG A 84 -20.81 -1.27 -33.28
C ARG A 84 -22.12 -0.47 -33.22
N GLY A 85 -22.58 -0.09 -32.03
CA GLY A 85 -23.88 0.58 -31.83
C GLY A 85 -23.85 2.11 -31.71
N SER A 86 -22.68 2.74 -31.51
CA SER A 86 -22.58 4.19 -31.23
C SER A 86 -21.94 4.96 -32.39
N GLN A 87 -22.60 6.04 -32.86
CA GLN A 87 -22.04 7.02 -33.82
C GLN A 87 -20.92 7.89 -33.17
N MET A 88 -19.91 7.26 -32.59
CA MET A 88 -18.76 7.95 -32.01
C MET A 88 -17.65 8.10 -33.05
N SER A 89 -17.01 9.27 -33.08
CA SER A 89 -15.88 9.51 -33.98
C SER A 89 -14.74 8.51 -33.70
N PRO A 90 -13.94 8.12 -34.72
CA PRO A 90 -12.84 7.16 -34.54
C PRO A 90 -11.87 7.52 -33.40
N ARG A 91 -11.64 8.82 -33.17
CA ARG A 91 -10.79 9.34 -32.09
C ARG A 91 -11.35 9.01 -30.71
N TRP A 92 -12.66 9.10 -30.50
CA TRP A 92 -13.30 8.78 -29.22
C TRP A 92 -13.34 7.28 -28.96
N ARG A 93 -13.54 6.45 -29.99
CA ARG A 93 -13.45 4.98 -29.88
C ARG A 93 -12.05 4.53 -29.50
N GLN A 94 -11.03 5.12 -30.11
CA GLN A 94 -9.64 4.83 -29.79
C GLN A 94 -9.30 5.26 -28.36
N ALA A 95 -9.69 6.47 -27.93
CA ALA A 95 -9.46 6.94 -26.56
C ALA A 95 -10.16 6.03 -25.52
N ARG A 96 -11.42 5.64 -25.76
CA ARG A 96 -12.16 4.74 -24.88
C ARG A 96 -11.53 3.35 -24.81
N ARG A 97 -11.13 2.77 -25.94
CA ARG A 97 -10.38 1.50 -25.98
C ARG A 97 -9.05 1.59 -25.24
N SER A 98 -8.31 2.68 -25.44
CA SER A 98 -7.04 2.91 -24.74
C SER A 98 -7.23 3.04 -23.23
N SER A 99 -8.31 3.66 -22.74
CA SER A 99 -8.61 3.70 -21.30
C SER A 99 -9.03 2.32 -20.77
N MET A 100 -9.87 1.59 -21.52
CA MET A 100 -10.32 0.25 -21.11
C MET A 100 -9.16 -0.75 -21.04
N ASN A 101 -8.23 -0.70 -22.01
CA ASN A 101 -7.05 -1.56 -22.00
C ASN A 101 -6.18 -1.33 -20.76
N ARG A 102 -6.09 -0.10 -20.25
CA ARG A 102 -5.35 0.21 -19.02
C ARG A 102 -5.99 -0.42 -17.79
N ILE A 103 -7.33 -0.37 -17.69
CA ILE A 103 -8.06 -1.01 -16.59
C ILE A 103 -7.85 -2.52 -16.62
N ILE A 104 -7.91 -3.15 -17.80
CA ILE A 104 -7.67 -4.58 -17.98
C ILE A 104 -6.25 -4.98 -17.52
N GLU A 105 -5.25 -4.15 -17.79
CA GLU A 105 -3.87 -4.42 -17.33
C GLU A 105 -3.73 -4.34 -15.80
N ILE A 106 -4.43 -3.38 -15.16
CA ILE A 106 -4.49 -3.27 -13.69
C ILE A 106 -5.17 -4.50 -13.10
N ASP A 107 -6.35 -4.86 -13.60
CA ASP A 107 -7.12 -6.04 -13.18
C ASP A 107 -6.30 -7.31 -13.31
N TYR A 108 -5.60 -7.46 -14.43
CA TYR A 108 -4.74 -8.62 -14.68
C TYR A 108 -3.61 -8.71 -13.66
N ALA A 109 -2.90 -7.60 -13.40
CA ALA A 109 -1.81 -7.58 -12.41
C ALA A 109 -2.32 -7.94 -11.01
N LEU A 110 -3.45 -7.37 -10.59
CA LEU A 110 -4.09 -7.68 -9.31
C LEU A 110 -4.57 -9.13 -9.24
N GLY A 111 -5.10 -9.67 -10.34
CA GLY A 111 -5.51 -11.07 -10.46
C GLY A 111 -4.34 -12.03 -10.32
N VAL A 112 -3.18 -11.71 -10.90
CA VAL A 112 -1.93 -12.47 -10.73
C VAL A 112 -1.50 -12.44 -9.26
N MET A 113 -1.48 -11.27 -8.62
CA MET A 113 -1.12 -11.15 -7.19
C MET A 113 -2.07 -11.96 -6.29
N ALA A 114 -3.38 -11.90 -6.56
CA ALA A 114 -4.40 -12.58 -5.75
C ALA A 114 -4.38 -14.11 -5.90
N SER A 115 -3.93 -14.62 -7.05
CA SER A 115 -3.87 -16.05 -7.36
C SER A 115 -2.47 -16.67 -7.23
N ALA A 116 -1.47 -15.86 -6.89
CA ALA A 116 -0.08 -16.27 -6.78
C ALA A 116 0.09 -17.40 -5.76
N LYS A 117 0.74 -18.48 -6.19
CA LYS A 117 1.10 -19.64 -5.36
C LYS A 117 2.55 -19.60 -4.91
N SER A 118 3.33 -18.69 -5.50
CA SER A 118 4.73 -18.49 -5.17
C SER A 118 5.05 -17.00 -5.05
N ARG A 119 6.14 -16.71 -4.35
CA ARG A 119 6.68 -15.36 -4.23
C ARG A 119 7.01 -14.75 -5.60
N VAL A 120 7.55 -15.54 -6.52
CA VAL A 120 7.94 -15.09 -7.87
C VAL A 120 6.71 -14.66 -8.67
N GLU A 121 5.62 -15.41 -8.60
CA GLU A 121 4.35 -15.04 -9.25
C GLU A 121 3.77 -13.74 -8.68
N TYR A 122 3.82 -13.61 -7.35
CA TYR A 122 3.36 -12.40 -6.69
C TYR A 122 4.21 -11.17 -7.08
N GLU A 123 5.54 -11.30 -7.08
CA GLU A 123 6.48 -10.26 -7.52
C GLU A 123 6.27 -9.87 -8.99
N SER A 124 5.93 -10.83 -9.87
CA SER A 124 5.57 -10.54 -11.26
C SER A 124 4.31 -9.69 -11.36
N GLY A 125 3.31 -9.96 -10.52
CA GLY A 125 2.11 -9.13 -10.40
C GLY A 125 2.42 -7.72 -9.87
N GLU A 126 3.27 -7.60 -8.84
CA GLU A 126 3.74 -6.30 -8.33
C GLU A 126 4.48 -5.51 -9.41
N GLU A 127 5.34 -6.15 -10.21
CA GLU A 127 6.08 -5.50 -11.28
C GLU A 127 5.15 -4.99 -12.39
N ALA A 128 4.16 -5.80 -12.78
CA ALA A 128 3.14 -5.38 -13.74
C ALA A 128 2.33 -4.18 -13.22
N LEU A 129 1.94 -4.20 -11.94
CA LEU A 129 1.23 -3.09 -11.31
C LEU A 129 2.10 -1.83 -11.16
N ALA A 130 3.40 -1.99 -10.90
CA ALA A 130 4.33 -0.87 -10.85
C ALA A 130 4.57 -0.27 -12.25
N LYS A 131 4.60 -1.10 -13.30
CA LYS A 131 4.64 -0.63 -14.69
C LYS A 131 3.38 0.18 -15.01
N ALA A 132 2.21 -0.34 -14.66
CA ALA A 132 0.93 0.33 -14.80
C ALA A 132 0.92 1.72 -14.13
N ALA A 133 1.40 1.78 -12.89
CA ALA A 133 1.56 3.02 -12.13
C ALA A 133 2.39 4.09 -12.86
N ARG A 134 3.50 3.68 -13.49
CA ARG A 134 4.38 4.59 -14.24
C ARG A 134 3.78 5.07 -15.55
N GLU A 135 3.08 4.19 -16.28
CA GLU A 135 2.55 4.51 -17.61
C GLU A 135 1.23 5.30 -17.56
N TYR A 136 0.39 5.05 -16.56
CA TYR A 136 -0.95 5.65 -16.49
C TYR A 136 -1.39 5.95 -15.05
N PRO A 137 -0.68 6.83 -14.32
CA PRO A 137 -1.01 7.18 -12.94
C PRO A 137 -2.42 7.73 -12.75
N SER A 138 -2.97 8.44 -13.75
CA SER A 138 -4.34 8.95 -13.70
C SER A 138 -5.38 7.83 -13.68
N ALA A 139 -5.21 6.79 -14.50
CA ALA A 139 -6.12 5.65 -14.54
C ALA A 139 -6.02 4.83 -13.24
N MET A 140 -4.82 4.72 -12.67
CA MET A 140 -4.63 4.08 -11.36
C MET A 140 -5.36 4.82 -10.24
N ILE A 141 -5.33 6.16 -10.24
CA ILE A 141 -6.07 6.97 -9.25
C ILE A 141 -7.58 6.85 -9.44
N GLU A 142 -8.06 6.79 -10.68
CA GLU A 142 -9.48 6.51 -10.97
C GLU A 142 -9.88 5.13 -10.44
N TYR A 143 -9.06 4.11 -10.75
CA TYR A 143 -9.26 2.74 -10.28
C TYR A 143 -9.27 2.66 -8.74
N PHE A 144 -8.35 3.34 -8.06
CA PHE A 144 -8.33 3.44 -6.59
C PHE A 144 -9.66 3.91 -6.01
N ARG A 145 -10.31 4.88 -6.66
CA ARG A 145 -11.57 5.47 -6.18
C ARG A 145 -12.77 4.56 -6.42
N GLU A 146 -12.71 3.73 -7.45
CA GLU A 146 -13.77 2.79 -7.81
C GLU A 146 -13.70 1.49 -7.01
N TYR A 147 -12.48 1.03 -6.68
CA TYR A 147 -12.22 -0.27 -6.06
C TYR A 147 -11.50 -0.13 -4.71
N PRO A 148 -12.22 0.25 -3.64
CA PRO A 148 -11.62 0.53 -2.33
C PRO A 148 -10.93 -0.68 -1.67
N GLU A 149 -11.30 -1.90 -2.06
CA GLU A 149 -10.63 -3.13 -1.61
C GLU A 149 -9.19 -3.24 -2.13
N GLN A 150 -8.84 -2.51 -3.20
CA GLN A 150 -7.50 -2.47 -3.78
C GLN A 150 -6.69 -1.25 -3.34
N GLU A 151 -7.21 -0.45 -2.39
CA GLU A 151 -6.61 0.81 -1.95
C GLU A 151 -5.11 0.69 -1.67
N PHE A 152 -4.70 -0.35 -0.93
CA PHE A 152 -3.30 -0.53 -0.56
C PHE A 152 -2.41 -0.88 -1.75
N ASN A 153 -2.81 -1.84 -2.61
CA ASN A 153 -2.00 -2.25 -3.76
C ASN A 153 -1.79 -1.09 -4.74
N ILE A 154 -2.86 -0.33 -4.98
CA ILE A 154 -2.83 0.82 -5.87
C ILE A 154 -2.03 1.99 -5.25
N SER A 155 -2.24 2.30 -3.97
CA SER A 155 -1.46 3.36 -3.31
C SER A 155 0.02 2.98 -3.20
N TRP A 156 0.33 1.71 -2.96
CA TRP A 156 1.70 1.21 -2.90
C TRP A 156 2.42 1.31 -4.25
N SER A 157 1.78 0.87 -5.33
CA SER A 157 2.37 0.94 -6.67
C SER A 157 2.62 2.39 -7.13
N LEU A 158 1.72 3.31 -6.78
CA LEU A 158 1.86 4.74 -7.07
C LEU A 158 2.93 5.44 -6.22
N ALA A 159 3.35 4.88 -5.07
CA ALA A 159 4.30 5.54 -4.16
C ALA A 159 5.68 5.75 -4.79
N HIS A 160 6.00 5.01 -5.84
CA HIS A 160 7.28 5.12 -6.55
C HIS A 160 7.20 6.03 -7.80
N VAL A 161 6.04 6.63 -8.06
CA VAL A 161 5.81 7.50 -9.23
C VAL A 161 5.92 8.95 -8.82
N ASP A 162 6.89 9.68 -9.41
CA ASP A 162 7.11 11.09 -9.12
C ASP A 162 6.46 12.02 -10.14
N THR A 163 5.27 12.53 -9.78
CA THR A 163 4.54 13.52 -10.55
C THR A 163 3.78 14.46 -9.61
N ASP A 164 3.44 15.67 -10.06
CA ASP A 164 2.57 16.57 -9.27
C ASP A 164 1.19 15.94 -9.02
N LEU A 165 0.70 15.13 -9.96
CA LEU A 165 -0.53 14.37 -9.82
C LEU A 165 -0.45 13.41 -8.62
N THR A 166 0.61 12.60 -8.55
CA THR A 166 0.81 11.65 -7.45
C THR A 166 1.09 12.38 -6.14
N LYS A 167 1.87 13.47 -6.13
CA LYS A 167 2.05 14.33 -4.94
C LYS A 167 0.71 14.77 -4.36
N ASN A 168 -0.17 15.35 -5.17
CA ASN A 168 -1.49 15.82 -4.72
C ASN A 168 -2.37 14.66 -4.22
N PHE A 169 -2.35 13.54 -4.93
CA PHE A 169 -3.05 12.33 -4.51
C PHE A 169 -2.58 11.84 -3.14
N PHE A 170 -1.28 11.78 -2.88
CA PHE A 170 -0.78 11.32 -1.58
C PHE A 170 -1.01 12.33 -0.44
N LEU A 171 -1.12 13.63 -0.73
CA LEU A 171 -1.59 14.62 0.25
C LEU A 171 -3.04 14.37 0.69
N GLU A 172 -3.88 13.84 -0.19
CA GLU A 172 -5.24 13.37 0.16
C GLU A 172 -5.17 12.08 0.98
N LEU A 173 -4.37 11.11 0.54
CA LEU A 173 -4.22 9.81 1.21
C LEU A 173 -3.63 9.89 2.62
N ALA A 174 -2.81 10.90 2.92
CA ALA A 174 -2.30 11.17 4.26
C ALA A 174 -3.42 11.38 5.30
N LYS A 175 -4.66 11.62 4.86
CA LYS A 175 -5.85 11.79 5.70
C LYS A 175 -6.76 10.55 5.72
N SER A 176 -6.38 9.47 5.03
CA SER A 176 -7.19 8.25 4.92
C SER A 176 -7.48 7.64 6.29
N ARG A 177 -8.62 6.95 6.42
CA ARG A 177 -8.93 6.17 7.63
C ARG A 177 -8.06 4.91 7.72
N ASN A 178 -7.71 4.34 6.57
CA ASN A 178 -6.88 3.15 6.47
C ASN A 178 -5.41 3.51 6.77
N HIS A 179 -4.86 2.91 7.82
CA HIS A 179 -3.50 3.22 8.26
C HIS A 179 -2.42 2.74 7.29
N LEU A 180 -2.67 1.67 6.52
CA LEU A 180 -1.75 1.19 5.49
C LEU A 180 -1.68 2.16 4.31
N VAL A 181 -2.83 2.71 3.91
CA VAL A 181 -2.92 3.75 2.89
C VAL A 181 -2.21 5.02 3.36
N ARG A 182 -2.45 5.46 4.61
CA ARG A 182 -1.69 6.58 5.19
C ARG A 182 -0.20 6.30 5.19
N TRP A 183 0.22 5.11 5.61
CA TRP A 183 1.64 4.74 5.62
C TRP A 183 2.26 4.86 4.23
N SER A 184 1.64 4.28 3.19
CA SER A 184 2.10 4.43 1.80
C SER A 184 2.20 5.90 1.36
N ALA A 185 1.29 6.76 1.85
CA ALA A 185 1.34 8.18 1.59
C ALA A 185 2.53 8.86 2.23
N TYR A 186 2.85 8.54 3.48
CA TYR A 186 4.02 9.12 4.15
C TYR A 186 5.34 8.60 3.56
N ILE A 187 5.40 7.35 3.07
CA ILE A 187 6.54 6.87 2.28
C ILE A 187 6.75 7.82 1.10
N ARG A 188 5.74 8.02 0.24
CA ARG A 188 5.85 8.92 -0.92
C ARG A 188 6.24 10.33 -0.49
N LEU A 189 5.50 10.90 0.45
CA LEU A 189 5.65 12.29 0.83
C LEU A 189 7.03 12.56 1.44
N SER A 190 7.62 11.58 2.12
CA SER A 190 8.97 11.69 2.68
C SER A 190 10.00 12.00 1.61
N HIS A 191 9.87 11.48 0.38
CA HIS A 191 10.83 11.73 -0.69
C HIS A 191 10.89 13.19 -1.14
N TYR A 192 9.83 13.98 -0.96
CA TYR A 192 9.81 15.37 -1.40
C TYR A 192 10.63 16.32 -0.53
N HIS A 193 10.88 15.99 0.75
CA HIS A 193 11.69 16.79 1.71
C HIS A 193 11.46 18.31 1.63
N SER A 194 10.22 18.75 1.48
CA SER A 194 9.92 20.13 1.13
C SER A 194 9.37 20.92 2.34
N PRO A 195 9.85 22.16 2.60
CA PRO A 195 9.39 22.97 3.73
C PRO A 195 7.87 23.29 3.72
N ASP A 196 7.23 23.26 2.55
CA ASP A 196 5.77 23.41 2.42
C ASP A 196 4.99 22.23 3.02
N MET A 197 5.64 21.10 3.30
CA MET A 197 5.03 19.89 3.85
C MET A 197 5.19 19.75 5.36
N VAL A 198 5.79 20.72 6.05
CA VAL A 198 6.02 20.64 7.51
C VAL A 198 4.72 20.30 8.26
N ASP A 199 3.60 20.96 7.92
CA ASP A 199 2.32 20.68 8.58
C ASP A 199 1.80 19.27 8.36
N VAL A 200 2.16 18.65 7.23
CA VAL A 200 1.82 17.26 6.92
C VAL A 200 2.66 16.33 7.79
N PHE A 201 3.98 16.53 7.84
CA PHE A 201 4.85 15.68 8.64
C PHE A 201 4.63 15.83 10.16
N VAL A 202 4.34 17.04 10.65
CA VAL A 202 3.93 17.27 12.05
C VAL A 202 2.66 16.49 12.41
N LYS A 203 1.70 16.36 11.48
CA LYS A 203 0.52 15.51 11.69
C LYS A 203 0.90 14.03 11.68
N GLY A 204 1.80 13.61 10.79
CA GLY A 204 2.30 12.23 10.72
C GLY A 204 3.02 11.77 11.98
N LEU A 205 3.84 12.62 12.59
CA LEU A 205 4.50 12.36 13.88
C LEU A 205 3.51 12.14 15.04
N LYS A 206 2.29 12.67 14.91
CA LYS A 206 1.19 12.51 15.86
C LYS A 206 0.20 11.40 15.46
N ASP A 207 0.49 10.64 14.41
CA ASP A 207 -0.40 9.57 13.95
C ASP A 207 -0.46 8.42 14.97
N LYS A 208 -1.59 7.70 14.96
CA LYS A 208 -1.82 6.54 15.82
C LYS A 208 -0.95 5.35 15.40
N SER A 209 -0.68 5.20 14.10
CA SER A 209 0.14 4.12 13.55
C SER A 209 1.64 4.39 13.77
N SER A 210 2.37 3.39 14.27
CA SER A 210 3.85 3.45 14.34
C SER A 210 4.48 3.58 12.96
N TYR A 211 3.97 2.86 11.96
CA TYR A 211 4.50 2.92 10.59
C TYR A 211 4.43 4.35 10.02
N VAL A 212 3.30 5.03 10.21
CA VAL A 212 3.14 6.43 9.76
C VAL A 212 4.09 7.37 10.50
N ARG A 213 4.25 7.19 11.82
CA ARG A 213 5.18 8.00 12.62
C ARG A 213 6.63 7.84 12.17
N GLY A 214 7.07 6.60 11.91
CA GLY A 214 8.43 6.32 11.44
C GLY A 214 8.74 6.98 10.09
N GLU A 215 7.80 6.93 9.13
CA GLU A 215 7.99 7.60 7.84
C GLU A 215 7.95 9.12 7.95
N ALA A 216 7.06 9.66 8.80
CA ALA A 216 7.05 11.09 9.10
C ALA A 216 8.35 11.55 9.77
N LEU A 217 8.95 10.72 10.63
CA LEU A 217 10.23 10.98 11.28
C LEU A 217 11.37 11.08 10.26
N LYS A 218 11.42 10.15 9.30
CA LYS A 218 12.40 10.22 8.20
C LYS A 218 12.24 11.50 7.39
N ALA A 219 10.99 11.88 7.09
CA ALA A 219 10.69 13.05 6.27
C ALA A 219 11.09 14.40 6.91
N VAL A 220 11.04 14.51 8.24
CA VAL A 220 11.42 15.75 8.94
C VAL A 220 12.93 15.92 9.10
N LYS A 221 13.72 14.90 8.78
CA LYS A 221 15.18 14.95 8.89
C LYS A 221 15.73 16.04 7.95
N GLY A 222 16.48 16.98 8.50
CA GLY A 222 17.05 18.10 7.76
C GLY A 222 16.10 19.28 7.53
N LEU A 223 14.80 19.16 7.85
CA LEU A 223 13.94 20.33 7.98
C LEU A 223 14.34 21.12 9.23
N LYS A 224 14.12 22.43 9.23
CA LYS A 224 14.43 23.33 10.35
C LYS A 224 13.21 24.16 10.70
N ASP A 225 12.23 23.53 11.34
CA ASP A 225 10.99 24.17 11.78
C ASP A 225 10.69 23.83 13.24
N GLU A 226 10.45 24.86 14.07
CA GLU A 226 10.22 24.68 15.51
C GLU A 226 9.01 23.81 15.82
N ARG A 227 7.98 23.80 14.94
CA ARG A 227 6.78 22.95 15.10
C ARG A 227 7.13 21.45 15.11
N ILE A 228 8.23 21.07 14.46
CA ILE A 228 8.72 19.69 14.44
C ILE A 228 9.26 19.30 15.82
N ALA A 229 9.98 20.20 16.51
CA ALA A 229 10.52 19.91 17.84
C ALA A 229 9.43 19.56 18.85
N ASP A 230 8.31 20.30 18.84
CA ASP A 230 7.15 20.00 19.69
C ASP A 230 6.49 18.66 19.34
N ALA A 231 6.39 18.35 18.03
CA ALA A 231 5.86 17.07 17.57
C ALA A 231 6.75 15.89 17.97
N LEU A 232 8.07 16.04 17.92
CA LEU A 232 9.04 15.03 18.36
C LEU A 232 8.93 14.80 19.87
N ARG A 233 8.84 15.85 20.69
CA ARG A 233 8.65 15.72 22.15
C ARG A 233 7.38 14.93 22.47
N HIS A 234 6.28 15.25 21.78
CA HIS A 234 5.03 14.50 21.93
C HIS A 234 5.23 13.02 21.56
N MET A 235 5.86 12.74 20.41
CA MET A 235 6.10 11.37 19.96
C MET A 235 6.94 10.55 20.94
N ILE A 236 8.05 11.11 21.45
CA ILE A 236 8.95 10.48 22.44
C ILE A 236 8.22 10.18 23.77
N SER A 237 7.24 11.00 24.13
CA SER A 237 6.43 10.79 25.33
C SER A 237 5.48 9.59 25.23
N LEU A 238 5.16 9.15 24.00
CA LEU A 238 4.24 8.03 23.79
C LEU A 238 4.88 6.73 24.25
N LYS A 239 4.22 6.01 25.16
CA LYS A 239 4.67 4.67 25.58
C LYS A 239 4.82 3.71 24.38
N SER A 240 3.94 3.82 23.39
CA SER A 240 3.91 2.91 22.24
C SER A 240 5.20 2.90 21.41
N ILE A 241 5.93 4.02 21.33
CA ILE A 241 7.18 4.08 20.56
C ILE A 241 8.29 3.29 21.25
N ARG A 242 8.32 3.30 22.59
CA ARG A 242 9.30 2.53 23.38
C ARG A 242 9.08 1.03 23.22
N ASP A 243 7.82 0.62 23.18
CA ASP A 243 7.43 -0.80 23.15
C ASP A 243 7.56 -1.41 21.74
N HIS A 244 7.27 -0.66 20.68
CA HIS A 244 7.13 -1.21 19.31
C HIS A 244 8.11 -0.64 18.28
N SER A 245 8.77 0.49 18.58
CA SER A 245 9.60 1.19 17.60
C SER A 245 10.83 1.85 18.28
N PRO A 246 11.67 1.08 19.00
CA PRO A 246 12.81 1.63 19.72
C PRO A 246 13.83 2.35 18.81
N GLY A 247 13.95 1.91 17.55
CA GLY A 247 14.78 2.61 16.55
C GLY A 247 14.26 4.00 16.19
N ASP A 248 12.94 4.15 16.05
CA ASP A 248 12.32 5.47 15.79
C ASP A 248 12.44 6.39 17.02
N LEU A 249 12.44 5.83 18.23
CA LEU A 249 12.67 6.58 19.45
C LEU A 249 14.09 7.17 19.49
N GLU A 250 15.11 6.34 19.24
CA GLU A 250 16.51 6.77 19.23
C GLU A 250 16.74 7.87 18.19
N GLU A 251 16.23 7.69 16.97
CA GLU A 251 16.35 8.69 15.90
C GLU A 251 15.60 9.99 16.25
N ALA A 252 14.44 9.90 16.90
CA ALA A 252 13.69 11.08 17.34
C ALA A 252 14.40 11.86 18.44
N GLU A 253 14.98 11.16 19.42
CA GLU A 253 15.78 11.79 20.49
C GLU A 253 17.01 12.47 19.92
N LYS A 254 17.70 11.81 18.98
CA LYS A 254 18.84 12.39 18.26
C LYS A 254 18.45 13.65 17.49
N LEU A 255 17.39 13.58 16.69
CA LEU A 255 16.91 14.74 15.95
C LEU A 255 16.53 15.88 16.88
N LEU A 256 15.83 15.61 17.99
CA LEU A 256 15.49 16.65 18.97
C LEU A 256 16.73 17.32 19.58
N ALA A 257 17.80 16.56 19.83
CA ALA A 257 19.07 17.10 20.30
C ALA A 257 19.75 18.00 19.26
N GLU A 258 19.73 17.61 17.96
CA GLU A 258 20.24 18.44 16.86
C GLU A 258 19.49 19.79 16.76
N TYR A 259 18.16 19.78 16.94
CA TYR A 259 17.36 21.00 16.99
C TYR A 259 17.77 21.92 18.15
N ALA A 260 17.98 21.38 19.35
CA ALA A 260 18.40 22.16 20.53
C ALA A 260 19.79 22.79 20.36
N GLN A 261 20.71 22.12 19.66
CA GLN A 261 22.03 22.68 19.34
C GLN A 261 21.93 23.81 18.30
N SER A 262 21.02 23.68 17.33
CA SER A 262 20.84 24.68 16.28
C SER A 262 20.26 26.01 16.78
N THR A 263 19.49 25.99 17.87
CA THR A 263 18.91 27.19 18.49
C THR A 263 19.87 27.94 19.39
N ASN A 264 20.88 27.28 19.96
CA ASN A 264 21.90 27.91 20.83
C ASN A 264 23.03 28.63 20.07
N ASN A 265 23.13 28.44 18.75
CA ASN A 265 24.13 29.06 17.87
C ASN A 265 23.59 30.29 17.11
N LYS A 266 22.41 30.80 17.47
CA LYS A 266 21.84 32.06 16.96
C LYS A 266 21.88 33.12 18.06
#